data_AF-A0A376X5U2-F1
#
_entry.id   AF-A0A376X5U2-F1
#
_cell.length_a   1.000
_cell.length_b   1.000
_cell.length_c   1.000
_cell.angle_alpha   90.00
_cell.angle_beta   90.00
_cell.angle_gamma   90.00
#
_symmetry.space_group_name_H-M   'P 1'
#
loop_
_entity.id
_entity.type
_entity.pdbx_description
1 polymer ?
#
loop_
_entity_poly.entity_id
_entity_poly.type
_entity_poly.pdbx_seq_one_letter_code
_entity_poly.pdbx_strand_id
1 'polypeptide(L)'
;MATEGVNIEFTDSGIKRIAEAAWQVNESTENIGARRLHTVLERLMEEISYDASDLSGQNITIDADYVSKHLDALVADEDLSRFIL
;
A
#
# COMPACT_ATOMS: atom_id res chain seq x y z
N MET A 1 15.58 7.64 -7.94
CA MET A 1 14.93 8.43 -9.00
C MET A 1 13.91 9.30 -8.28
N ALA A 2 14.15 10.60 -8.18
CA ALA A 2 13.28 11.54 -7.48
C ALA A 2 12.52 12.35 -8.54
N THR A 3 11.44 11.76 -9.06
CA THR A 3 10.72 12.33 -10.20
C THR A 3 9.74 13.45 -9.82
N GLU A 4 9.40 13.60 -8.53
CA GLU A 4 8.42 14.61 -8.07
C GLU A 4 8.87 15.37 -6.81
N GLY A 5 10.11 15.17 -6.37
CA GLY A 5 10.65 15.85 -5.18
C GLY A 5 10.10 15.34 -3.84
N VAL A 6 9.26 14.30 -3.85
CA VAL A 6 8.79 13.61 -2.64
C VAL A 6 9.79 12.51 -2.27
N ASN A 7 10.24 12.50 -1.01
CA ASN A 7 11.02 11.38 -0.47
C ASN A 7 10.10 10.43 0.27
N ILE A 8 10.11 9.16 -0.12
CA ILE A 8 9.33 8.12 0.55
C ILE A 8 10.30 7.21 1.29
N GLU A 9 10.06 7.02 2.58
CA GLU A 9 10.82 6.12 3.44
C GLU A 9 9.91 5.04 4.02
N PHE A 10 10.27 3.78 3.82
CA PHE A 10 9.53 2.66 4.40
C PHE A 10 10.19 2.23 5.70
N THR A 11 9.42 2.23 6.78
CA THR A 11 9.86 1.62 8.04
C THR A 11 9.73 0.10 7.97
N ASP A 12 10.53 -0.61 8.78
CA ASP A 12 10.41 -2.07 8.90
C ASP A 12 8.99 -2.51 9.29
N SER A 13 8.33 -1.73 10.16
CA SER A 13 6.93 -1.93 10.53
C SER A 13 5.96 -1.76 9.35
N GLY A 14 6.18 -0.76 8.50
CA GLY A 14 5.39 -0.54 7.29
C GLY A 14 5.57 -1.69 6.30
N ILE A 15 6.80 -2.12 6.04
CA ILE A 15 7.10 -3.27 5.16
C ILE A 15 6.41 -4.54 5.67
N LYS A 16 6.51 -4.80 6.97
CA LYS A 16 5.86 -5.97 7.58
C LYS A 16 4.34 -5.91 7.42
N ARG A 17 3.72 -4.75 7.66
CA ARG A 17 2.28 -4.58 7.50
C ARG A 17 1.83 -4.78 6.04
N ILE A 18 2.60 -4.30 5.07
CA ILE A 18 2.33 -4.52 3.64
C ILE A 18 2.32 -6.02 3.31
N ALA A 19 3.33 -6.75 3.80
CA ALA A 19 3.43 -8.19 3.60
C ALA A 19 2.25 -8.94 4.25
N GLU A 20 1.86 -8.54 5.47
CA GLU A 20 0.69 -9.10 6.17
C GLU A 20 -0.60 -8.82 5.41
N ALA A 21 -0.82 -7.61 4.91
CA ALA A 21 -2.01 -7.25 4.12
C ALA A 21 -2.09 -8.06 2.82
N ALA A 22 -0.98 -8.17 2.08
CA ALA A 22 -0.94 -8.99 0.86
C ALA A 22 -1.18 -10.48 1.14
N TRP A 23 -0.67 -10.98 2.26
CA TRP A 23 -0.93 -12.36 2.69
C TRP A 23 -2.41 -12.57 3.07
N GLN A 24 -3.00 -11.65 3.83
CA GLN A 24 -4.42 -11.70 4.22
C GLN A 24 -5.34 -11.73 2.99
N VAL A 25 -5.10 -10.86 2.01
CA VAL A 25 -5.91 -10.84 0.77
C VAL A 25 -5.74 -12.14 -0.02
N ASN A 26 -4.54 -12.72 -0.06
CA ASN A 26 -4.34 -14.03 -0.69
C ASN A 26 -5.08 -15.16 0.05
N GLU A 27 -5.29 -15.05 1.36
CA GLU A 27 -6.05 -16.04 2.13
C GLU A 27 -7.56 -15.87 1.96
N SER A 28 -8.06 -14.63 1.94
CA SER A 28 -9.49 -14.34 1.80
C SER A 28 -9.98 -14.44 0.35
N THR A 29 -9.10 -14.33 -0.65
CA THR A 29 -9.47 -14.40 -2.07
C THR A 29 -8.70 -15.52 -2.80
N GLU A 30 -8.25 -15.27 -4.03
CA GLU A 30 -7.39 -16.19 -4.76
C GLU A 30 -5.93 -15.95 -4.38
N ASN A 31 -5.23 -17.01 -3.97
CA ASN A 31 -3.82 -16.91 -3.67
C ASN A 31 -2.98 -16.87 -4.96
N ILE A 32 -2.56 -15.68 -5.36
CA ILE A 32 -1.67 -15.45 -6.51
C ILE A 32 -0.19 -15.30 -6.10
N GLY A 33 0.13 -15.62 -4.84
CA GLY A 33 1.47 -15.53 -4.28
C GLY A 33 2.00 -14.09 -4.25
N ALA A 34 3.30 -13.94 -4.52
CA ALA A 34 4.00 -12.66 -4.45
C ALA A 34 3.47 -11.59 -5.44
N ARG A 35 2.72 -11.98 -6.48
CA ARG A 35 2.13 -11.03 -7.43
C ARG A 35 1.18 -10.05 -6.74
N ARG A 36 0.54 -10.46 -5.63
CA ARG A 36 -0.36 -9.61 -4.82
C ARG A 36 0.34 -8.36 -4.30
N LEU A 37 1.64 -8.42 -4.05
CA LEU A 37 2.40 -7.26 -3.57
C LEU A 37 2.38 -6.10 -4.57
N HIS A 38 2.25 -6.37 -5.88
CA HIS A 38 2.17 -5.31 -6.87
C HIS A 38 0.90 -4.49 -6.73
N THR A 39 -0.27 -5.12 -6.70
CA THR A 39 -1.55 -4.41 -6.58
C THR A 39 -1.70 -3.72 -5.24
N VAL A 40 -1.21 -4.35 -4.16
CA VAL A 40 -1.18 -3.75 -2.82
C VAL A 40 -0.29 -2.50 -2.76
N LEU A 41 0.92 -2.56 -3.33
CA LEU A 41 1.82 -1.40 -3.38
C LEU A 41 1.27 -0.28 -4.25
N GLU A 42 0.70 -0.61 -5.41
CA GLU A 42 0.09 0.38 -6.30
C GLU A 42 -1.05 1.13 -5.60
N ARG A 43 -1.93 0.40 -4.91
CA ARG A 43 -3.01 1.01 -4.13
C ARG A 43 -2.52 1.87 -2.97
N LEU A 44 -1.46 1.44 -2.29
CA LEU A 44 -0.83 2.23 -1.23
C LEU A 44 -0.20 3.53 -1.76
N MET A 45 0.35 3.49 -2.98
CA MET A 45 0.99 4.65 -3.62
C MET A 45 0.02 5.58 -4.32
N GLU A 46 -1.23 5.17 -4.57
CA GLU A 46 -2.21 5.95 -5.33
C GLU A 46 -2.46 7.33 -4.69
N GLU A 47 -2.65 7.37 -3.38
CA GLU A 47 -2.90 8.63 -2.64
C GLU A 47 -1.65 9.52 -2.61
N ILE A 48 -0.47 8.92 -2.40
CA ILE A 48 0.81 9.65 -2.48
C ILE A 48 1.02 10.23 -3.87
N SER A 49 0.72 9.48 -4.93
CA SER A 49 0.86 9.92 -6.31
C SER A 49 -0.14 11.01 -6.68
N TYR A 50 -1.35 10.99 -6.10
CA TYR A 50 -2.33 12.05 -6.29
C TYR A 50 -1.87 13.36 -5.64
N ASP A 51 -1.40 13.28 -4.40
CA ASP A 51 -0.95 14.44 -3.62
C ASP A 51 0.51 14.82 -3.91
N ALA A 52 1.26 14.06 -4.71
CA ALA A 52 2.69 14.26 -4.94
C ALA A 52 3.04 15.67 -5.46
N SER A 53 2.13 16.26 -6.25
CA SER A 53 2.23 17.63 -6.76
C SER A 53 2.28 18.65 -5.62
N ASP A 54 1.47 18.44 -4.58
CA ASP A 54 1.35 19.32 -3.40
C ASP A 54 2.34 18.95 -2.29
N LEU A 55 2.85 17.71 -2.30
CA LEU A 55 3.81 17.17 -1.35
C LEU A 55 5.27 17.34 -1.80
N SER A 56 5.52 18.01 -2.93
CA SER A 56 6.87 18.19 -3.47
C SER A 56 7.81 18.84 -2.42
N GLY A 57 8.91 18.16 -2.11
CA GLY A 57 9.88 18.56 -1.09
C GLY A 57 9.64 17.97 0.31
N GLN A 58 8.57 17.21 0.52
CA GLN A 58 8.27 16.56 1.80
C GLN A 58 8.83 15.13 1.88
N ASN A 59 9.10 14.69 3.11
CA ASN A 59 9.44 13.31 3.43
C ASN A 59 8.19 12.60 3.98
N ILE A 60 7.72 11.59 3.26
CA ILE A 60 6.62 10.71 3.68
C ILE A 60 7.22 9.45 4.27
N THR A 61 6.91 9.18 5.53
CA THR A 61 7.28 7.94 6.20
C THR A 61 6.11 6.98 6.16
N ILE A 62 6.34 5.80 5.60
CA ILE A 62 5.37 4.72 5.51
C ILE A 62 5.62 3.76 6.66
N ASP A 63 4.77 3.89 7.67
CA ASP A 63 4.71 3.05 8.85
C ASP A 63 3.52 2.10 8.83
N ALA A 64 3.40 1.27 9.86
CA ALA A 64 2.30 0.31 9.95
C ALA A 64 0.93 1.00 10.03
N ASP A 65 0.84 2.17 10.65
CA ASP A 65 -0.41 2.91 10.80
C ASP A 65 -0.85 3.52 9.47
N TYR A 66 0.09 4.06 8.70
CA TYR A 66 -0.13 4.53 7.33
C TYR A 66 -0.68 3.38 6.48
N VAL A 67 0.03 2.26 6.43
CA VAL A 67 -0.39 1.09 5.64
C VAL A 67 -1.77 0.60 6.07
N SER A 68 -2.05 0.53 7.38
CA SER A 68 -3.33 0.06 7.89
C SER A 68 -4.47 1.02 7.51
N LYS A 69 -4.27 2.34 7.57
CA LYS A 69 -5.27 3.32 7.12
C LYS A 69 -5.69 3.13 5.66
N HIS A 70 -4.73 2.86 4.77
CA HIS A 70 -5.02 2.77 3.33
C HIS A 70 -5.50 1.37 2.91
N LEU A 71 -5.10 0.31 3.64
CA LEU A 71 -5.38 -1.07 3.24
C LEU A 71 -6.41 -1.79 4.11
N ASP A 72 -6.64 -1.42 5.37
CA ASP A 72 -7.51 -2.19 6.28
C ASP A 72 -8.95 -2.27 5.78
N ALA A 73 -9.49 -1.17 5.27
CA ALA A 73 -10.84 -1.15 4.70
C ALA A 73 -10.97 -2.05 3.46
N LEU A 74 -9.86 -2.23 2.72
CA LEU A 74 -9.79 -3.05 1.53
C LEU A 74 -9.67 -4.53 1.88
N VAL A 75 -8.79 -4.86 2.83
CA VAL A 75 -8.59 -6.22 3.33
C VAL A 75 -9.83 -6.76 4.05
N ALA A 76 -10.59 -5.89 4.72
CA ALA A 76 -11.82 -6.26 5.43
C ALA A 76 -13.02 -6.55 4.51
N ASP A 77 -12.98 -6.10 3.25
CA ASP A 77 -14.07 -6.27 2.29
C ASP A 77 -13.64 -7.24 1.17
N GLU A 78 -14.16 -8.47 1.25
CA GLU A 78 -13.82 -9.57 0.33
C GLU A 78 -14.28 -9.28 -1.09
N ASP A 79 -15.42 -8.62 -1.27
CA ASP A 79 -15.94 -8.22 -2.58
C ASP A 79 -15.07 -7.10 -3.16
N LEU A 80 -14.72 -6.09 -2.35
CA LEU A 80 -13.84 -5.01 -2.79
C LEU A 80 -12.44 -5.53 -3.17
N SER A 81 -11.87 -6.41 -2.34
CA SER A 81 -10.59 -7.06 -2.60
C SER A 81 -10.60 -7.84 -3.91
N ARG A 82 -11.70 -8.49 -4.26
CA ARG A 82 -11.80 -9.32 -5.47
C ARG A 82 -11.91 -8.52 -6.77
N PHE A 83 -12.41 -7.28 -6.71
CA PHE A 83 -12.55 -6.41 -7.88
C PHE A 83 -11.41 -5.38 -8.03
N ILE A 84 -10.75 -5.01 -6.93
CA ILE A 84 -9.75 -3.93 -6.91
C ILE A 84 -8.30 -4.48 -6.80
N LEU A 85 -8.07 -5.65 -6.18
CA LEU A 85 -6.73 -6.20 -5.91
C LEU A 85 -6.42 -7.50 -6.62
#